data_AF-A0A8X7C3T4-F1
#
_entry.id   AF-A0A8X7C3T4-F1
#
_cell.length_a   1.000
_cell.length_b   1.000
_cell.length_c   1.000
_cell.angle_alpha   90.00
_cell.angle_beta   90.00
_cell.angle_gamma   90.00
#
_symmetry.space_group_name_H-M   'P 1'
#
loop_
_entity.id
_entity.type
_entity.pdbx_description
1 polymer ?
#
loop_
_entity_poly.entity_id
_entity_poly.type
_entity_poly.pdbx_seq_one_letter_code
_entity_poly.pdbx_strand_id
1 'polypeptide(L)'
;MVNILTLASNFKQRSECSVSSNISLMLGTTSYVLVYEDPEYARDDSDSISYTQTKMENLRRRFLVGIRKEMLTVMEERVGKNIFVKVSCPLEREYKEAESMRVELPLLGLTLDNPEEEEEALIEKKMKKLFNDLESTSYASAPFQRDSLDLFMRRENENTPILWSAMRCLLVYNILSNINISRHNENGELPEKIGLTYLLMLGAFKDGFCLHDPSTLEPVSMFEIRGQTQTVIEDLEIIDNRRTLNEKWGGLCRSTPIDDIRNYFGEKIAFYFAWVSTLMMSLWIPAVLGLGVFTYGVSRRLDGDSDKGIMHLIEIIKSSSDNDLTPAFAAIICLWGRVNVIIYACAALHDASMQA
;
A
#
# COMPACT_ATOMS: atom_id res chain seq x y z
N MET A 1 43.73 -21.69 -21.93
CA MET A 1 42.75 -22.14 -20.91
C MET A 1 42.82 -21.18 -19.73
N VAL A 2 42.03 -20.11 -19.79
CA VAL A 2 41.91 -19.16 -18.67
C VAL A 2 41.07 -19.86 -17.60
N ASN A 3 41.61 -20.01 -16.40
CA ASN A 3 40.99 -20.75 -15.30
C ASN A 3 39.58 -20.19 -14.99
N ILE A 4 38.56 -21.01 -15.26
CA ILE A 4 37.14 -20.72 -15.00
C ILE A 4 36.92 -20.39 -13.51
N LEU A 5 37.73 -20.97 -12.62
CA LEU A 5 37.70 -20.69 -11.18
C LEU A 5 38.13 -19.25 -10.83
N THR A 6 39.04 -18.65 -11.60
CA THR A 6 39.50 -17.26 -11.38
C THR A 6 38.50 -16.25 -11.96
N LEU A 7 37.76 -16.63 -13.01
CA LEU A 7 36.64 -15.85 -13.52
C LEU A 7 35.45 -15.87 -12.56
N ALA A 8 35.12 -17.03 -11.97
CA ALA A 8 34.05 -17.16 -10.99
C ALA A 8 34.35 -16.41 -9.66
N SER A 9 35.60 -16.45 -9.19
CA SER A 9 35.99 -15.67 -7.99
C SER A 9 35.96 -14.17 -8.26
N ASN A 10 36.42 -13.73 -9.43
CA ASN A 10 36.35 -12.32 -9.82
C ASN A 10 34.92 -11.86 -10.09
N PHE A 11 34.01 -12.72 -10.58
CA PHE A 11 32.58 -12.39 -10.72
C PHE A 11 31.91 -12.27 -9.36
N LYS A 12 32.19 -13.19 -8.42
CA LYS A 12 31.66 -13.16 -7.06
C LYS A 12 32.18 -11.95 -6.26
N GLN A 13 33.45 -11.58 -6.44
CA GLN A 13 34.03 -10.44 -5.75
C GLN A 13 33.60 -9.09 -6.38
N ARG A 14 33.32 -9.06 -7.69
CA ARG A 14 32.81 -7.87 -8.40
C ARG A 14 31.30 -7.70 -8.23
N SER A 15 30.54 -8.79 -8.06
CA SER A 15 29.15 -8.72 -7.59
C SER A 15 29.12 -8.24 -6.14
N GLU A 16 29.90 -8.81 -5.22
CA GLU A 16 29.96 -8.34 -3.82
C GLU A 16 30.36 -6.85 -3.70
N CYS A 17 31.27 -6.34 -4.53
CA CYS A 17 31.71 -4.94 -4.46
C CYS A 17 30.71 -3.93 -5.09
N SER A 18 30.02 -4.30 -6.18
CA SER A 18 28.95 -3.47 -6.79
C SER A 18 27.62 -3.54 -6.03
N VAL A 19 27.34 -4.71 -5.44
CA VAL A 19 26.24 -4.95 -4.51
C VAL A 19 26.48 -4.15 -3.23
N SER A 20 27.70 -4.06 -2.70
CA SER A 20 28.00 -3.27 -1.50
C SER A 20 27.78 -1.76 -1.68
N SER A 21 28.10 -1.19 -2.85
CA SER A 21 27.88 0.24 -3.14
C SER A 21 26.40 0.60 -3.35
N ASN A 22 25.61 -0.27 -3.99
CA ASN A 22 24.18 -0.03 -4.21
C ASN A 22 23.34 -0.34 -2.96
N ILE A 23 23.72 -1.36 -2.19
CA ILE A 23 23.15 -1.61 -0.86
C ILE A 23 23.46 -0.44 0.07
N SER A 24 24.63 0.21 -0.01
CA SER A 24 24.95 1.39 0.82
C SER A 24 24.02 2.59 0.56
N LEU A 25 23.53 2.75 -0.67
CA LEU A 25 22.55 3.79 -1.04
C LEU A 25 21.12 3.41 -0.61
N MET A 26 20.74 2.13 -0.70
CA MET A 26 19.47 1.59 -0.16
C MET A 26 19.44 1.54 1.37
N LEU A 27 20.59 1.34 2.03
CA LEU A 27 20.80 1.46 3.48
C LEU A 27 20.59 2.90 3.99
N GLY A 28 20.56 3.89 3.10
CA GLY A 28 20.34 5.30 3.40
C GLY A 28 18.90 5.79 3.20
N THR A 29 17.97 4.95 2.73
CA THR A 29 16.58 5.37 2.56
C THR A 29 15.91 5.46 3.92
N THR A 30 15.47 6.67 4.28
CA THR A 30 14.71 6.88 5.51
C THR A 30 13.37 6.16 5.39
N SER A 31 13.10 5.19 6.26
CA SER A 31 11.87 4.39 6.23
C SER A 31 10.75 5.06 7.03
N TYR A 32 11.10 5.67 8.16
CA TYR A 32 10.13 6.26 9.09
C TYR A 32 10.63 7.59 9.63
N VAL A 33 9.73 8.54 9.83
CA VAL A 33 10.05 9.87 10.34
C VAL A 33 9.19 10.17 11.55
N LEU A 34 9.83 10.58 12.65
CA LEU A 34 9.15 11.11 13.84
C LEU A 34 9.31 12.62 13.86
N VAL A 35 8.28 13.33 14.30
CA VAL A 35 8.29 14.78 14.40
C VAL A 35 8.02 15.18 15.83
N TYR A 36 8.81 16.13 16.34
CA TYR A 36 8.49 16.81 17.59
C TYR A 36 8.84 18.29 17.51
N GLU A 37 8.16 19.09 18.34
CA GLU A 37 8.43 20.52 18.40
C GLU A 37 9.70 20.81 19.17
N ASP A 38 10.44 21.76 18.65
CA ASP A 38 11.72 22.12 19.17
C ASP A 38 11.61 22.80 20.54
N PRO A 39 12.32 22.30 21.57
CA PRO A 39 12.23 22.86 22.91
C PRO A 39 12.73 24.31 23.03
N GLU A 40 13.56 24.80 22.10
CA GLU A 40 14.03 26.19 22.11
C GLU A 40 12.92 27.19 21.77
N TYR A 41 11.94 26.79 20.96
CA TYR A 41 10.81 27.63 20.56
C TYR A 41 9.62 27.58 21.53
N ALA A 42 9.61 26.61 22.46
CA ALA A 42 8.55 26.43 23.45
C ALA A 42 8.80 27.19 24.77
N ARG A 43 9.84 28.03 24.86
CA ARG A 43 10.32 28.65 26.12
C ARG A 43 9.47 29.81 26.66
N ASP A 44 8.36 30.18 26.03
CA ASP A 44 7.70 31.46 26.33
C ASP A 44 6.63 31.46 27.43
N ASP A 45 6.28 30.34 28.09
CA ASP A 45 5.22 30.38 29.11
C ASP A 45 5.47 29.46 30.34
N SER A 46 5.61 30.07 31.53
CA SER A 46 5.46 29.51 32.90
C SER A 46 6.32 28.32 33.39
N ASP A 47 6.81 28.40 34.64
CA ASP A 47 7.69 27.41 35.30
C ASP A 47 7.12 25.98 35.41
N SER A 48 5.80 25.79 35.31
CA SER A 48 5.16 24.46 35.37
C SER A 48 5.30 23.65 34.07
N ILE A 49 5.54 24.32 32.94
CA ILE A 49 5.74 23.68 31.62
C ILE A 49 7.13 22.99 31.56
N SER A 50 8.11 23.52 32.29
CA SER A 50 9.51 23.04 32.30
C SER A 50 9.66 21.57 32.76
N TYR A 51 8.96 21.15 33.82
CA TYR A 51 9.04 19.78 34.33
C TYR A 51 8.46 18.76 33.33
N THR A 52 7.30 19.07 32.76
CA THR A 52 6.64 18.23 31.77
C THR A 52 7.50 18.11 30.51
N GLN A 53 8.07 19.22 30.04
CA GLN A 53 8.96 19.25 28.88
C GLN A 53 10.23 18.41 29.11
N THR A 54 10.86 18.55 30.28
CA THR A 54 12.03 17.75 30.69
C THR A 54 11.68 16.25 30.78
N LYS A 55 10.49 15.90 31.28
CA LYS A 55 10.01 14.51 31.31
C LYS A 55 9.84 13.96 29.88
N MET A 56 9.24 14.72 28.98
CA MET A 56 9.08 14.31 27.57
C MET A 56 10.42 14.16 26.86
N GLU A 57 11.36 15.08 27.09
CA GLU A 57 12.72 14.99 26.54
C GLU A 57 13.45 13.72 27.01
N ASN A 58 13.34 13.40 28.30
CA ASN A 58 13.90 12.17 28.84
C ASN A 58 13.28 10.91 28.21
N LEU A 59 11.97 10.90 27.98
CA LEU A 59 11.29 9.79 27.30
C LEU A 59 11.76 9.65 25.84
N ARG A 60 11.84 10.76 25.09
CA ARG A 60 12.38 10.78 23.72
C ARG A 60 13.79 10.23 23.67
N ARG A 61 14.69 10.76 24.51
CA ARG A 61 16.11 10.34 24.54
C ARG A 61 16.24 8.84 24.79
N ARG A 62 15.45 8.30 25.72
CA ARG A 62 15.45 6.85 26.01
C ARG A 62 14.90 6.04 24.85
N PHE A 63 13.87 6.53 24.15
CA PHE A 63 13.37 5.89 22.93
C PHE A 63 14.44 5.85 21.84
N LEU A 64 15.11 6.96 21.57
CA LEU A 64 16.18 7.03 20.57
C LEU A 64 17.35 6.09 20.89
N VAL A 65 17.66 5.91 22.18
CA VAL A 65 18.62 4.87 22.61
C VAL A 65 18.08 3.47 22.34
N GLY A 66 16.78 3.22 22.58
CA GLY A 66 16.10 1.97 22.24
C GLY A 66 16.16 1.66 20.74
N ILE A 67 15.92 2.66 19.88
CA ILE A 67 16.02 2.52 18.42
C ILE A 67 17.43 2.08 18.01
N ARG A 68 18.47 2.72 18.55
CA ARG A 68 19.87 2.34 18.26
C ARG A 68 20.22 0.93 18.75
N LYS A 69 19.63 0.47 19.86
CA LYS A 69 19.82 -0.91 20.36
C LYS A 69 19.23 -1.96 19.41
N GLU A 70 18.15 -1.62 18.71
CA GLU A 70 17.51 -2.47 17.70
C GLU A 70 18.23 -2.43 16.33
N MET A 71 19.43 -1.84 16.24
CA MET A 71 20.26 -1.70 15.04
C MET A 71 19.67 -0.76 13.97
N LEU A 72 18.75 0.13 14.35
CA LEU A 72 18.22 1.18 13.47
C LEU A 72 19.13 2.41 13.54
N THR A 73 19.32 3.06 12.39
CA THR A 73 20.07 4.32 12.30
C THR A 73 19.13 5.52 12.43
N VAL A 74 19.60 6.57 13.09
CA VAL A 74 18.79 7.76 13.40
C VAL A 74 19.56 9.01 13.00
N MET A 75 18.91 9.87 12.24
CA MET A 75 19.39 11.21 11.88
C MET A 75 18.36 12.25 12.30
N GLU A 76 18.81 13.36 12.87
CA GLU A 76 17.93 14.46 13.28
C GLU A 76 18.15 15.65 12.35
N GLU A 77 17.06 16.23 11.86
CA GLU A 77 17.07 17.41 11.00
C GLU A 77 16.11 18.46 11.57
N ARG A 78 16.63 19.67 11.81
CA ARG A 78 15.84 20.80 12.33
C ARG A 78 15.31 21.62 11.16
N VAL A 79 13.99 21.75 11.07
CA VAL A 79 13.33 22.56 10.04
C VAL A 79 12.35 23.51 10.73
N GLY A 80 12.74 24.78 10.84
CA GLY A 80 11.97 25.80 11.53
C GLY A 80 11.77 25.45 13.01
N LYS A 81 10.51 25.32 13.42
CA LYS A 81 10.09 24.98 14.80
C LYS A 81 10.00 23.48 15.10
N ASN A 82 10.16 22.62 14.09
CA ASN A 82 10.02 21.17 14.24
C ASN A 82 11.37 20.49 14.04
N ILE A 83 11.61 19.43 14.81
CA ILE A 83 12.72 18.50 14.60
C ILE A 83 12.15 17.22 13.98
N PHE A 84 12.75 16.81 12.88
CA PHE A 84 12.45 15.59 12.13
C PHE A 84 13.51 14.53 12.44
N VAL A 85 13.10 13.44 13.06
CA VAL A 85 13.94 12.27 13.34
C VAL A 85 13.73 11.26 12.24
N LYS A 86 14.70 11.15 11.34
CA LYS A 86 14.74 10.19 10.24
C LYS A 86 15.31 8.88 10.75
N VAL A 87 14.50 7.83 10.68
CA VAL A 87 14.88 6.47 11.06
C VAL A 87 15.10 5.65 9.79
N SER A 88 16.29 5.09 9.63
CA SER A 88 16.60 4.14 8.56
C SER A 88 16.82 2.75 9.15
N CYS A 89 16.17 1.76 8.54
CA CYS A 89 16.25 0.35 8.91
C CYS A 89 17.13 -0.41 7.91
N PRO A 90 18.18 -1.11 8.37
CA PRO A 90 18.94 -1.97 7.48
C PRO A 90 18.10 -3.18 7.07
N LEU A 91 18.27 -3.62 5.82
CA LEU A 91 17.52 -4.73 5.22
C LEU A 91 17.60 -6.02 6.04
N GLU A 92 18.75 -6.29 6.66
CA GLU A 92 18.94 -7.46 7.52
C GLU A 92 18.01 -7.45 8.75
N ARG A 93 17.78 -6.27 9.35
CA ARG A 93 16.85 -6.14 10.48
C ARG A 93 15.40 -6.28 10.04
N GLU A 94 15.06 -5.78 8.84
CA GLU A 94 13.72 -5.97 8.23
C GLU A 94 13.44 -7.46 8.01
N TYR A 95 14.38 -8.21 7.42
CA TYR A 95 14.22 -9.66 7.19
C TYR A 95 14.08 -10.46 8.48
N LYS A 96 14.86 -10.13 9.52
CA LYS A 96 14.71 -10.75 10.85
C LYS A 96 13.32 -10.51 11.44
N GLU A 97 12.78 -9.32 11.26
CA GLU A 97 11.43 -9.01 11.72
C GLU A 97 10.36 -9.73 10.90
N ALA A 98 10.52 -9.79 9.58
CA ALA A 98 9.60 -10.50 8.68
C ALA A 98 9.50 -11.99 9.02
N GLU A 99 10.63 -12.63 9.34
CA GLU A 99 10.69 -14.01 9.80
C GLU A 99 9.99 -14.18 11.16
N SER A 100 10.21 -13.26 12.11
CA SER A 100 9.53 -13.27 13.40
C SER A 100 8.01 -13.10 13.29
N MET A 101 7.57 -12.30 12.32
CA MET A 101 6.15 -12.08 12.02
C MET A 101 5.54 -13.19 11.15
N ARG A 102 6.35 -14.15 10.65
CA ARG A 102 5.94 -15.20 9.72
C ARG A 102 5.20 -14.64 8.50
N VAL A 103 5.72 -13.55 7.94
CA VAL A 103 5.15 -12.93 6.76
C VAL A 103 5.09 -13.95 5.62
N GLU A 104 3.91 -14.18 5.07
CA GLU A 104 3.75 -15.08 3.93
C GLU A 104 4.13 -14.38 2.63
N LEU A 105 4.95 -15.05 1.83
CA LEU A 105 5.40 -14.57 0.53
C LEU A 105 5.22 -15.67 -0.53
N PRO A 106 4.96 -15.30 -1.78
CA PRO A 106 4.82 -16.25 -2.87
C PRO A 106 6.15 -16.95 -3.18
N LEU A 107 6.07 -18.26 -3.42
CA LEU A 107 7.18 -19.11 -3.82
C LEU A 107 7.43 -19.02 -5.33
N LEU A 108 8.70 -19.19 -5.71
CA LEU A 108 9.11 -19.16 -7.11
C LEU A 108 8.66 -20.44 -7.84
N GLY A 109 7.91 -20.27 -8.93
CA GLY A 109 7.61 -21.35 -9.89
C GLY A 109 6.57 -22.38 -9.45
N LEU A 110 5.88 -22.17 -8.33
CA LEU A 110 4.75 -22.99 -7.88
C LEU A 110 3.44 -22.24 -8.12
N THR A 111 2.87 -22.43 -9.31
CA THR A 111 1.50 -22.01 -9.61
C THR A 111 0.53 -23.09 -9.14
N LEU A 112 -0.53 -22.67 -8.45
CA LEU A 112 -1.68 -23.52 -8.20
C LEU A 112 -2.49 -23.51 -9.50
N ASP A 113 -2.29 -24.54 -10.34
CA ASP A 113 -3.14 -24.76 -11.49
C ASP A 113 -4.58 -24.92 -10.96
N ASN A 114 -5.48 -24.02 -11.34
CA ASN A 114 -6.90 -24.18 -11.03
C ASN A 114 -7.41 -25.39 -11.83
N PRO A 115 -7.81 -26.51 -11.20
CA PRO A 115 -8.30 -27.67 -11.94
C PRO A 115 -9.69 -27.44 -12.58
N GLU A 116 -10.24 -26.23 -12.50
CA GLU A 116 -11.60 -25.89 -12.95
C GLU A 116 -11.68 -25.25 -14.35
N GLU A 117 -10.61 -25.25 -15.16
CA GLU A 117 -10.64 -24.65 -16.50
C GLU A 117 -11.42 -25.44 -17.58
N GLU A 118 -11.95 -26.63 -17.28
CA GLU A 118 -12.52 -27.49 -18.33
C GLU A 118 -13.98 -27.19 -18.71
N GLU A 119 -14.75 -26.38 -17.97
CA GLU A 119 -16.19 -26.21 -18.26
C GLU A 119 -16.76 -24.78 -18.11
N GLU A 120 -16.00 -23.75 -18.50
CA GLU A 120 -16.52 -22.37 -18.46
C GLU A 120 -17.45 -22.04 -19.63
N ALA A 121 -18.64 -21.53 -19.32
CA ALA A 121 -19.61 -21.10 -20.32
C ALA A 121 -19.05 -19.96 -21.20
N LEU A 122 -19.48 -19.88 -22.47
CA LEU A 122 -19.05 -18.82 -23.42
C LEU A 122 -19.17 -17.39 -22.86
N ILE A 123 -20.15 -17.17 -21.99
CA ILE A 123 -20.40 -15.89 -21.31
C ILE A 123 -19.31 -15.62 -20.29
N GLU A 124 -18.91 -16.62 -19.51
CA GLU A 124 -17.83 -16.54 -18.54
C GLU A 124 -16.49 -16.30 -19.23
N LYS A 125 -16.21 -16.99 -20.34
CA LYS A 125 -15.02 -16.74 -21.16
C LYS A 125 -14.98 -15.33 -21.74
N LYS A 126 -16.14 -14.77 -22.14
CA LYS A 126 -16.24 -13.40 -22.68
C LYS A 126 -16.15 -12.33 -21.58
N MET A 127 -16.68 -12.64 -20.40
CA MET A 127 -16.51 -11.85 -19.19
C MET A 127 -15.03 -11.88 -18.78
N LYS A 128 -14.42 -13.05 -18.56
CA LYS A 128 -12.99 -13.20 -18.25
C LYS A 128 -12.11 -12.49 -19.26
N LYS A 129 -12.39 -12.58 -20.57
CA LYS A 129 -11.64 -11.82 -21.59
C LYS A 129 -11.78 -10.29 -21.46
N LEU A 130 -12.90 -9.77 -20.94
CA LEU A 130 -13.04 -8.35 -20.56
C LEU A 130 -12.32 -8.03 -19.23
N PHE A 131 -12.10 -9.04 -18.38
CA PHE A 131 -11.44 -8.95 -17.07
C PHE A 131 -9.97 -9.41 -17.06
N ASN A 132 -9.41 -9.85 -18.20
CA ASN A 132 -8.15 -10.58 -18.35
C ASN A 132 -6.87 -9.82 -17.94
N ASP A 133 -6.99 -8.63 -17.37
CA ASP A 133 -5.89 -7.96 -16.64
C ASP A 133 -5.80 -8.43 -15.17
N LEU A 134 -6.75 -9.26 -14.71
CA LEU A 134 -6.70 -9.95 -13.42
C LEU A 134 -6.17 -11.37 -13.63
N GLU A 135 -4.98 -11.52 -14.22
CA GLU A 135 -4.22 -12.79 -14.16
C GLU A 135 -3.77 -13.00 -12.70
N SER A 136 -4.68 -13.44 -11.84
CA SER A 136 -4.33 -13.92 -10.51
C SER A 136 -3.74 -15.31 -10.67
N THR A 137 -2.50 -15.42 -11.14
CA THR A 137 -1.74 -16.64 -10.97
C THR A 137 -1.57 -16.84 -9.47
N SER A 138 -2.32 -17.79 -8.92
CA SER A 138 -2.29 -18.18 -7.52
C SER A 138 -0.94 -18.86 -7.24
N TYR A 139 0.03 -18.10 -6.77
CA TYR A 139 1.29 -18.66 -6.30
C TYR A 139 1.10 -19.32 -4.95
N ALA A 140 1.73 -20.47 -4.75
CA ALA A 140 1.83 -21.05 -3.42
C ALA A 140 2.57 -20.09 -2.48
N SER A 141 2.00 -19.76 -1.32
CA SER A 141 2.66 -18.94 -0.30
C SER A 141 3.38 -19.80 0.74
N ALA A 142 4.44 -19.27 1.31
CA ALA A 142 5.12 -19.85 2.46
C ALA A 142 5.59 -18.76 3.43
N PRO A 143 5.70 -19.07 4.74
CA PRO A 143 6.26 -18.14 5.70
C PRO A 143 7.71 -17.80 5.33
N PHE A 144 8.04 -16.51 5.36
CA PHE A 144 9.34 -16.00 4.99
C PHE A 144 10.45 -16.56 5.89
N GLN A 145 11.51 -17.08 5.25
CA GLN A 145 12.70 -17.58 5.90
C GLN A 145 13.92 -16.87 5.34
N ARG A 146 14.71 -16.25 6.24
CA ARG A 146 15.91 -15.49 5.86
C ARG A 146 16.99 -16.37 5.23
N ASP A 147 17.06 -17.64 5.62
CA ASP A 147 18.08 -18.57 5.14
C ASP A 147 17.80 -19.10 3.72
N SER A 148 16.56 -18.92 3.23
CA SER A 148 16.08 -19.49 1.96
C SER A 148 15.50 -18.41 1.02
N LEU A 149 16.21 -17.28 0.89
CA LEU A 149 15.74 -16.14 0.07
C LEU A 149 15.48 -16.52 -1.40
N ASP A 150 16.23 -17.48 -1.94
CA ASP A 150 16.15 -17.91 -3.34
C ASP A 150 14.86 -18.67 -3.67
N LEU A 151 14.13 -19.16 -2.66
CA LEU A 151 12.85 -19.85 -2.84
C LEU A 151 11.69 -18.88 -3.08
N PHE A 152 11.83 -17.62 -2.70
CA PHE A 152 10.77 -16.62 -2.78
C PHE A 152 10.82 -15.87 -4.12
N MET A 153 9.65 -15.55 -4.65
CA MET A 153 9.53 -14.82 -5.91
C MET A 153 10.06 -13.39 -5.74
N ARG A 154 10.98 -13.00 -6.64
CA ARG A 154 11.43 -11.61 -6.78
C ARG A 154 10.73 -10.99 -8.00
N ARG A 155 10.27 -9.74 -7.86
CA ARG A 155 9.46 -9.09 -8.91
C ARG A 155 10.24 -8.75 -10.17
N GLU A 156 11.50 -8.30 -10.02
CA GLU A 156 12.23 -7.68 -11.12
C GLU A 156 13.66 -8.22 -11.24
N ASN A 157 14.62 -7.54 -10.61
CA ASN A 157 16.06 -7.79 -10.79
C ASN A 157 16.67 -8.45 -9.57
N GLU A 158 17.80 -9.14 -9.71
CA GLU A 158 18.50 -9.78 -8.57
C GLU A 158 18.84 -8.81 -7.41
N ASN A 159 18.87 -7.51 -7.69
CA ASN A 159 19.30 -6.46 -6.76
C ASN A 159 18.13 -5.75 -6.04
N THR A 160 16.86 -6.04 -6.37
CA THR A 160 15.72 -5.42 -5.67
C THR A 160 15.37 -6.18 -4.39
N PRO A 161 14.99 -5.49 -3.31
CA PRO A 161 14.53 -6.14 -2.09
C PRO A 161 13.30 -7.01 -2.37
N ILE A 162 13.22 -8.16 -1.69
CA ILE A 162 12.10 -9.12 -1.86
C ILE A 162 10.82 -8.55 -1.24
N LEU A 163 10.96 -7.76 -0.17
CA LEU A 163 9.85 -7.16 0.56
C LEU A 163 9.31 -5.92 -0.15
N TRP A 164 7.98 -5.81 -0.22
CA TRP A 164 7.28 -4.66 -0.80
C TRP A 164 7.41 -3.41 0.08
N SER A 165 7.31 -2.21 -0.51
CA SER A 165 7.41 -0.94 0.23
C SER A 165 6.43 -0.87 1.41
N ALA A 166 5.17 -1.30 1.21
CA ALA A 166 4.17 -1.35 2.28
C ALA A 166 4.56 -2.30 3.42
N MET A 167 5.10 -3.48 3.09
CA MET A 167 5.55 -4.46 4.09
C MET A 167 6.74 -3.91 4.88
N ARG A 168 7.72 -3.30 4.22
CA ARG A 168 8.88 -2.70 4.88
C ARG A 168 8.46 -1.63 5.88
N CYS A 169 7.52 -0.76 5.50
CA CYS A 169 6.92 0.23 6.38
C CYS A 169 6.24 -0.41 7.60
N LEU A 170 5.47 -1.49 7.39
CA LEU A 170 4.80 -2.22 8.46
C LEU A 170 5.81 -2.85 9.43
N LEU A 171 6.86 -3.49 8.92
CA LEU A 171 7.91 -4.12 9.73
C LEU A 171 8.64 -3.09 10.58
N VAL A 172 9.03 -1.95 9.99
CA VAL A 172 9.67 -0.86 10.74
C VAL A 172 8.75 -0.31 11.82
N TYR A 173 7.47 -0.08 11.50
CA TYR A 173 6.49 0.35 12.48
C TYR A 173 6.32 -0.68 13.62
N ASN A 174 6.32 -1.98 13.31
CA ASN A 174 6.23 -3.04 14.31
C ASN A 174 7.46 -3.04 15.23
N ILE A 175 8.67 -2.92 14.69
CA ILE A 175 9.91 -2.81 15.48
C ILE A 175 9.80 -1.61 16.43
N LEU A 176 9.46 -0.43 15.91
CA LEU A 176 9.34 0.78 16.71
C LEU A 176 8.25 0.68 17.79
N SER A 177 7.14 -0.01 17.50
CA SER A 177 6.05 -0.26 18.44
C SER A 177 6.43 -1.29 19.52
N ASN A 178 7.36 -2.20 19.21
CA ASN A 178 7.83 -3.24 20.12
C ASN A 178 8.97 -2.80 21.05
N ILE A 179 9.68 -1.72 20.72
CA ILE A 179 10.64 -1.10 21.63
C ILE A 179 9.94 -0.75 22.95
N ASN A 180 10.44 -1.32 24.04
CA ASN A 180 9.94 -1.05 25.38
C ASN A 180 10.92 -0.19 26.16
N ILE A 181 10.49 1.01 26.55
CA ILE A 181 11.28 1.98 27.31
C ILE A 181 10.87 1.96 28.80
N SER A 182 10.04 1.02 29.22
CA SER A 182 9.54 1.01 30.58
C SER A 182 10.67 0.80 31.59
N ARG A 183 10.57 1.43 32.77
CA ARG A 183 11.49 1.15 33.89
C ARG A 183 10.81 0.12 34.78
N HIS A 184 11.55 -0.88 35.24
CA HIS A 184 11.10 -1.66 36.38
C HIS A 184 10.75 -0.70 37.52
N ASN A 185 9.48 -0.68 37.91
CA ASN A 185 9.06 0.01 39.10
C ASN A 185 9.63 -0.75 40.30
N GLU A 186 10.08 -0.01 41.31
CA GLU A 186 10.62 -0.53 42.56
C GLU A 186 9.60 -1.42 43.31
N ASN A 187 8.32 -1.32 42.92
CA ASN A 187 7.17 -1.98 43.53
C ASN A 187 6.82 -3.36 42.94
N GLY A 188 7.61 -3.89 41.98
CA GLY A 188 7.40 -5.22 41.40
C GLY A 188 6.21 -5.36 40.44
N GLU A 189 5.40 -4.32 40.26
CA GLU A 189 4.39 -4.27 39.19
C GLU A 189 5.07 -4.11 37.84
N LEU A 190 4.70 -4.97 36.88
CA LEU A 190 5.16 -4.86 35.50
C LEU A 190 4.72 -3.49 34.97
N PRO A 191 5.67 -2.63 34.59
CA PRO A 191 5.32 -1.30 34.15
C PRO A 191 4.65 -1.39 32.77
N GLU A 192 3.67 -0.53 32.48
CA GLU A 192 2.97 -0.51 31.20
C GLU A 192 3.99 -0.40 30.04
N LYS A 193 3.78 -1.12 28.94
CA LYS A 193 4.70 -1.10 27.79
C LYS A 193 4.76 0.31 27.22
N ILE A 194 5.87 1.01 27.45
CA ILE A 194 6.12 2.35 26.90
C ILE A 194 6.75 2.16 25.52
N GLY A 195 5.91 2.04 24.48
CA GLY A 195 6.33 1.96 23.08
C GLY A 195 6.00 3.22 22.27
N LEU A 196 6.23 3.17 20.95
CA LEU A 196 5.98 4.29 20.04
C LEU A 196 4.56 4.87 20.17
N THR A 197 3.55 4.01 20.16
CA THR A 197 2.14 4.43 20.21
C THR A 197 1.82 5.20 21.49
N TYR A 198 2.40 4.80 22.62
CA TYR A 198 2.24 5.50 23.89
C TYR A 198 2.94 6.87 23.86
N LEU A 199 4.13 6.97 23.26
CA LEU A 199 4.84 8.24 23.13
C LEU A 199 4.12 9.24 22.23
N LEU A 200 3.45 8.77 21.18
CA LEU A 200 2.58 9.59 20.33
C LEU A 200 1.35 10.06 21.11
N MET A 201 0.68 9.15 21.83
CA MET A 201 -0.48 9.49 22.67
C MET A 201 -0.13 10.51 23.76
N LEU A 202 1.03 10.39 24.40
CA LEU A 202 1.50 11.29 25.44
C LEU A 202 1.91 12.68 24.89
N GLY A 203 2.03 12.82 23.56
CA GLY A 203 2.54 14.04 22.92
C GLY A 203 4.06 14.21 23.07
N ALA A 204 4.78 13.15 23.43
CA ALA A 204 6.23 13.16 23.39
C ALA A 204 6.69 13.30 21.92
N PHE A 205 6.10 12.57 20.98
CA PHE A 205 6.21 12.92 19.56
C PHE A 205 4.91 13.56 19.11
N LYS A 206 5.01 14.59 18.26
CA LYS A 206 3.85 15.26 17.68
C LYS A 206 3.18 14.36 16.64
N ASP A 207 3.99 13.70 15.80
CA ASP A 207 3.50 12.78 14.77
C ASP A 207 4.60 11.79 14.35
N GLY A 208 4.22 10.73 13.66
CA GLY A 208 5.11 9.75 13.08
C GLY A 208 4.53 9.13 11.82
N PHE A 209 5.28 9.16 10.71
CA PHE A 209 4.81 8.66 9.42
C PHE A 209 5.91 7.99 8.60
N CYS A 210 5.51 7.06 7.73
CA CYS A 210 6.38 6.44 6.75
C CYS A 210 6.61 7.39 5.57
N LEU A 211 7.82 7.38 5.00
CA LEU A 211 8.08 8.14 3.78
C LEU A 211 7.67 7.33 2.56
N HIS A 212 7.24 8.06 1.54
CA HIS A 212 7.00 7.49 0.23
C HIS A 212 8.31 7.23 -0.51
N ASP A 213 8.30 6.22 -1.38
CA ASP A 213 9.40 5.99 -2.32
C ASP A 213 9.68 7.26 -3.14
N PRO A 214 10.97 7.57 -3.41
CA PRO A 214 11.35 8.75 -4.17
C PRO A 214 10.75 8.70 -5.58
N SER A 215 10.27 9.83 -6.07
CA SER A 215 9.72 9.92 -7.42
C SER A 215 10.28 11.10 -8.20
N THR A 216 10.45 10.88 -9.50
CA THR A 216 10.81 11.91 -10.49
C THR A 216 9.71 12.95 -10.70
N LEU A 217 8.48 12.65 -10.28
CA LEU A 217 7.32 13.54 -10.39
C LEU A 217 7.19 14.53 -9.21
N GLU A 218 8.09 14.49 -8.22
CA GLU A 218 8.04 15.44 -7.10
C GLU A 218 8.40 16.86 -7.56
N PRO A 219 7.63 17.89 -7.13
CA PRO A 219 7.79 19.27 -7.61
C PRO A 219 9.12 19.92 -7.20
N VAL A 220 9.78 19.36 -6.19
CA VAL A 220 11.17 19.62 -5.86
C VAL A 220 11.82 18.25 -5.83
N SER A 221 12.63 17.94 -6.83
CA SER A 221 13.36 16.69 -6.79
C SER A 221 14.24 16.73 -5.53
N MET A 222 14.26 15.65 -4.75
CA MET A 222 15.15 15.51 -3.57
C MET A 222 16.64 15.78 -3.92
N PHE A 223 16.92 15.79 -5.22
CA PHE A 223 18.17 16.06 -5.89
C PHE A 223 18.55 17.55 -5.97
N GLU A 224 17.61 18.45 -6.26
CA GLU A 224 17.83 19.91 -6.18
C GLU A 224 18.18 20.36 -4.75
N ILE A 225 17.65 19.66 -3.75
CA ILE A 225 17.93 19.92 -2.32
C ILE A 225 19.32 19.38 -1.91
N ARG A 226 19.79 18.27 -2.50
CA ARG A 226 21.09 17.65 -2.18
C ARG A 226 22.28 18.20 -2.97
N GLY A 227 22.05 19.13 -3.91
CA GLY A 227 23.11 19.71 -4.74
C GLY A 227 23.85 18.70 -5.62
N GLN A 228 23.26 17.52 -5.85
CA GLN A 228 23.82 16.52 -6.74
C GLN A 228 23.33 16.83 -8.16
N THR A 229 24.25 16.89 -9.13
CA THR A 229 23.99 17.22 -10.54
C THR A 229 23.32 16.07 -11.27
N GLN A 230 22.30 16.38 -12.09
CA GLN A 230 21.39 15.47 -12.81
C GLN A 230 22.09 14.31 -13.55
N THR A 231 23.39 14.43 -13.81
CA THR A 231 24.20 13.61 -14.70
C THR A 231 24.73 12.30 -14.10
N VAL A 232 24.51 12.03 -12.80
CA VAL A 232 25.04 10.80 -12.13
C VAL A 232 24.00 9.68 -12.01
N ILE A 233 22.71 9.97 -12.23
CA ILE A 233 21.61 9.00 -12.01
C ILE A 233 21.11 8.33 -13.29
N GLU A 234 21.49 8.79 -14.49
CA GLU A 234 21.14 8.04 -15.72
C GLU A 234 21.67 6.60 -15.71
N ASP A 235 22.71 6.31 -14.91
CA ASP A 235 23.30 4.97 -14.74
C ASP A 235 22.76 4.19 -13.51
N LEU A 236 21.87 4.78 -12.70
CA LEU A 236 21.23 4.10 -11.56
C LEU A 236 19.74 3.94 -11.87
N GLU A 237 19.33 2.75 -12.31
CA GLU A 237 17.92 2.34 -12.39
C GLU A 237 17.27 2.37 -10.99
N ILE A 238 16.95 3.56 -10.48
CA ILE A 238 16.11 3.72 -9.31
C ILE A 238 14.68 3.53 -9.80
N ILE A 239 14.11 2.35 -9.49
CA ILE A 239 12.74 2.00 -9.85
C ILE A 239 11.78 2.94 -9.13
N ASP A 240 11.09 3.78 -9.89
CA ASP A 240 10.11 4.75 -9.39
C ASP A 240 8.71 4.09 -9.31
N ASN A 241 8.47 3.37 -8.22
CA ASN A 241 7.21 2.68 -7.95
C ASN A 241 5.99 3.61 -8.01
N ARG A 242 6.17 4.89 -7.65
CA ARG A 242 5.06 5.87 -7.67
C ARG A 242 4.70 6.26 -9.08
N ARG A 243 5.70 6.49 -9.93
CA ARG A 243 5.48 6.82 -11.33
C ARG A 243 4.85 5.65 -12.07
N THR A 244 5.37 4.44 -11.91
CA THR A 244 4.80 3.25 -12.56
C THR A 244 3.35 3.04 -12.12
N LEU A 245 3.07 3.21 -10.81
CA LEU A 245 1.70 3.16 -10.31
C LEU A 245 0.83 4.26 -10.90
N ASN A 246 1.29 5.52 -10.96
CA ASN A 246 0.52 6.64 -11.51
C ASN A 246 0.24 6.49 -13.02
N GLU A 247 1.17 5.92 -13.79
CA GLU A 247 0.98 5.65 -15.22
C GLU A 247 -0.04 4.53 -15.48
N LYS A 248 -0.08 3.51 -14.61
CA LYS A 248 -1.07 2.44 -14.66
C LYS A 248 -2.43 2.86 -14.09
N TRP A 249 -2.43 3.66 -13.03
CA TRP A 249 -3.59 4.11 -12.27
C TRP A 249 -4.18 5.40 -12.86
N GLY A 250 -5.02 5.26 -13.89
CA GLY A 250 -5.68 6.43 -14.50
C GLY A 250 -6.39 6.19 -15.83
N GLY A 251 -6.31 4.99 -16.40
CA GLY A 251 -7.05 4.66 -17.63
C GLY A 251 -8.53 4.41 -17.34
N LEU A 252 -9.43 5.22 -17.94
CA LEU A 252 -10.90 5.06 -17.88
C LEU A 252 -11.42 3.68 -18.30
N CYS A 253 -10.60 2.88 -18.99
CA CYS A 253 -10.94 1.54 -19.46
C CYS A 253 -9.85 0.51 -19.13
N ARG A 254 -8.94 0.80 -18.20
CA ARG A 254 -7.95 -0.17 -17.73
C ARG A 254 -8.39 -0.74 -16.40
N SER A 255 -8.14 -2.03 -16.18
CA SER A 255 -8.35 -2.64 -14.88
C SER A 255 -7.47 -1.94 -13.85
N THR A 256 -8.04 -1.65 -12.68
CA THR A 256 -7.29 -1.07 -11.56
C THR A 256 -6.14 -2.03 -11.21
N PRO A 257 -4.87 -1.60 -11.18
CA PRO A 257 -3.74 -2.46 -10.84
C PRO A 257 -3.74 -2.75 -9.32
N ILE A 258 -4.61 -3.66 -8.87
CA ILE A 258 -4.85 -3.93 -7.45
C ILE A 258 -3.58 -4.43 -6.76
N ASP A 259 -2.80 -5.29 -7.43
CA ASP A 259 -1.55 -5.81 -6.86
C ASP A 259 -0.54 -4.69 -6.65
N ASP A 260 -0.33 -3.80 -7.64
CA ASP A 260 0.60 -2.69 -7.47
C ASP A 260 0.17 -1.76 -6.32
N ILE A 261 -1.14 -1.51 -6.17
CA ILE A 261 -1.70 -0.77 -5.03
C ILE A 261 -1.45 -1.51 -3.70
N ARG A 262 -1.66 -2.83 -3.67
CA ARG A 262 -1.42 -3.67 -2.48
C ARG A 262 0.02 -3.59 -2.02
N ASN A 263 0.94 -3.68 -2.97
CA ASN A 263 2.37 -3.72 -2.67
C ASN A 263 2.90 -2.37 -2.20
N TYR A 264 2.31 -1.27 -2.69
CA TYR A 264 2.74 0.08 -2.35
C TYR A 264 2.04 0.67 -1.12
N PHE A 265 0.71 0.55 -1.03
CA PHE A 265 -0.11 1.11 0.05
C PHE A 265 -0.51 0.10 1.13
N GLY A 266 -0.37 -1.20 0.85
CA GLY A 266 -0.76 -2.27 1.76
C GLY A 266 -2.14 -2.84 1.46
N GLU A 267 -2.45 -3.94 2.14
CA GLU A 267 -3.62 -4.78 1.86
C GLU A 267 -4.94 -4.09 2.17
N LYS A 268 -5.00 -3.27 3.22
CA LYS A 268 -6.25 -2.55 3.59
C LYS A 268 -6.71 -1.59 2.51
N ILE A 269 -5.78 -0.84 1.92
CA ILE A 269 -6.08 0.15 0.88
C ILE A 269 -6.38 -0.58 -0.44
N ALA A 270 -5.63 -1.63 -0.77
CA ALA A 270 -5.94 -2.45 -1.93
C ALA A 270 -7.31 -3.12 -1.84
N PHE A 271 -7.68 -3.65 -0.68
CA PHE A 271 -9.01 -4.23 -0.45
C PHE A 271 -10.12 -3.20 -0.67
N TYR A 272 -9.93 -1.96 -0.21
CA TYR A 272 -10.87 -0.88 -0.49
C TYR A 272 -11.02 -0.64 -2.01
N PHE A 273 -9.93 -0.53 -2.76
CA PHE A 273 -10.00 -0.33 -4.21
C PHE A 273 -10.54 -1.55 -4.96
N ALA A 274 -10.25 -2.76 -4.51
CA ALA A 274 -10.84 -3.98 -5.04
C ALA A 274 -12.35 -3.99 -4.85
N TRP A 275 -12.82 -3.67 -3.63
CA TRP A 275 -14.24 -3.57 -3.33
C TRP A 275 -14.95 -2.49 -4.17
N VAL A 276 -14.37 -1.30 -4.27
CA VAL A 276 -14.92 -0.22 -5.11
C VAL A 276 -14.96 -0.63 -6.58
N SER A 277 -13.90 -1.24 -7.11
CA SER A 277 -13.82 -1.65 -8.51
C SER A 277 -14.89 -2.71 -8.83
N THR A 278 -15.06 -3.71 -7.97
CA THR A 278 -16.12 -4.73 -8.13
C THR A 278 -17.52 -4.11 -8.05
N LEU A 279 -17.73 -3.12 -7.17
CA LEU A 279 -19.00 -2.42 -7.06
C LEU A 279 -19.31 -1.59 -8.32
N MET A 280 -18.31 -0.87 -8.86
CA MET A 280 -18.46 -0.13 -10.10
C MET A 280 -18.75 -1.05 -11.28
N MET A 281 -18.12 -2.23 -11.33
CA MET A 281 -18.40 -3.23 -12.35
C MET A 281 -19.81 -3.79 -12.23
N SER A 282 -20.29 -4.08 -11.03
CA SER A 282 -21.65 -4.60 -10.86
C SER A 282 -22.73 -3.56 -11.15
N LEU A 283 -22.42 -2.26 -11.03
CA LEU A 283 -23.30 -1.14 -11.39
C LEU A 283 -23.59 -1.04 -12.90
N TRP A 284 -22.79 -1.63 -13.77
CA TRP A 284 -23.05 -1.61 -15.21
C TRP A 284 -24.38 -2.30 -15.58
N ILE A 285 -24.73 -3.39 -14.88
CA ILE A 285 -25.98 -4.13 -15.09
C ILE A 285 -27.21 -3.24 -14.86
N PRO A 286 -27.40 -2.63 -13.67
CA PRO A 286 -28.53 -1.75 -13.42
C PRO A 286 -28.47 -0.47 -14.27
N ALA A 287 -27.29 0.04 -14.60
CA ALA A 287 -27.15 1.22 -15.46
C ALA A 287 -27.67 0.96 -16.88
N VAL A 288 -27.29 -0.17 -17.51
CA VAL A 288 -27.75 -0.53 -18.86
C VAL A 288 -29.25 -0.84 -18.87
N LEU A 289 -29.75 -1.58 -17.87
CA LEU A 289 -31.19 -1.86 -17.74
C LEU A 289 -31.99 -0.58 -17.50
N GLY A 290 -31.51 0.31 -16.62
CA GLY A 290 -32.14 1.60 -16.34
C GLY A 290 -32.18 2.49 -17.58
N LEU A 291 -31.08 2.54 -18.34
CA LEU A 291 -31.03 3.25 -19.62
C LEU A 291 -32.01 2.65 -20.64
N GLY A 292 -32.15 1.32 -20.69
CA GLY A 292 -33.11 0.64 -21.56
C GLY A 292 -34.57 0.97 -21.22
N VAL A 293 -34.92 0.96 -19.93
CA VAL A 293 -36.27 1.33 -19.46
C VAL A 293 -36.56 2.80 -19.72
N PHE A 294 -35.56 3.67 -19.50
CA PHE A 294 -35.67 5.10 -19.77
C PHE A 294 -35.87 5.39 -21.27
N THR A 295 -35.05 4.79 -22.14
CA THR A 295 -35.18 4.96 -23.60
C THR A 295 -36.51 4.41 -24.13
N TYR A 296 -37.00 3.28 -23.61
CA TYR A 296 -38.34 2.78 -23.93
C TYR A 296 -39.46 3.77 -23.53
N GLY A 297 -39.36 4.38 -22.35
CA GLY A 297 -40.29 5.42 -21.90
C GLY A 297 -40.30 6.64 -22.82
N VAL A 298 -39.12 7.09 -23.23
CA VAL A 298 -38.98 8.23 -24.16
C VAL A 298 -39.53 7.90 -25.55
N SER A 299 -39.16 6.75 -26.14
CA SER A 299 -39.62 6.37 -27.49
C SER A 299 -41.15 6.26 -27.58
N ARG A 300 -41.79 5.66 -26.58
CA ARG A 300 -43.26 5.51 -26.54
C ARG A 300 -43.98 6.87 -26.48
N ARG A 301 -43.33 7.90 -25.95
CA ARG A 301 -43.92 9.25 -25.80
C ARG A 301 -43.59 10.15 -26.98
N LEU A 302 -42.45 9.95 -27.65
CA LEU A 302 -42.10 10.66 -28.89
C LEU A 302 -43.02 10.30 -30.06
N ASP A 303 -43.52 9.06 -30.12
CA ASP A 303 -44.50 8.64 -31.15
C ASP A 303 -45.88 9.32 -31.01
N GLY A 304 -46.14 10.00 -29.88
CA GLY A 304 -47.45 10.55 -29.53
C GLY A 304 -47.63 12.07 -29.67
N ASP A 305 -46.57 12.87 -29.84
CA ASP A 305 -46.70 14.33 -29.82
C ASP A 305 -45.66 15.01 -30.72
N SER A 306 -46.14 15.67 -31.78
CA SER A 306 -45.33 16.55 -32.63
C SER A 306 -45.45 17.97 -32.10
N ASP A 307 -44.29 18.50 -31.65
CA ASP A 307 -43.99 19.90 -31.36
C ASP A 307 -44.21 20.38 -29.90
N LYS A 308 -43.11 20.76 -29.21
CA LYS A 308 -42.93 21.94 -28.32
C LYS A 308 -41.65 21.88 -27.46
N GLY A 309 -41.18 23.06 -27.05
CA GLY A 309 -39.83 23.34 -26.53
C GLY A 309 -39.46 22.78 -25.14
N ILE A 310 -38.41 23.36 -24.53
CA ILE A 310 -37.66 22.79 -23.38
C ILE A 310 -38.54 22.40 -22.17
N MET A 311 -39.63 23.13 -21.90
CA MET A 311 -40.57 22.79 -20.81
C MET A 311 -41.30 21.45 -21.04
N HIS A 312 -41.63 21.14 -22.30
CA HIS A 312 -42.22 19.85 -22.69
C HIS A 312 -41.20 18.72 -22.56
N LEU A 313 -39.91 19.00 -22.76
CA LEU A 313 -38.83 18.02 -22.60
C LEU A 313 -38.63 17.60 -21.14
N ILE A 314 -38.75 18.53 -20.18
CA ILE A 314 -38.73 18.22 -18.74
C ILE A 314 -39.97 17.39 -18.35
N GLU A 315 -41.12 17.71 -18.93
CA GLU A 315 -42.37 16.99 -18.70
C GLU A 315 -42.34 15.57 -19.30
N ILE A 316 -41.75 15.41 -20.50
CA ILE A 316 -41.45 14.11 -21.10
C ILE A 316 -40.50 13.33 -20.20
N ILE A 317 -39.40 13.90 -19.72
CA ILE A 317 -38.44 13.17 -18.86
C ILE A 317 -39.12 12.68 -17.58
N LYS A 318 -39.89 13.56 -16.91
CA LYS A 318 -40.61 13.22 -15.68
C LYS A 318 -41.67 12.15 -15.94
N SER A 319 -42.43 12.29 -17.02
CA SER A 319 -43.44 11.31 -17.45
C SER A 319 -42.83 10.01 -17.97
N SER A 320 -41.62 10.01 -18.51
CA SER A 320 -40.94 8.82 -19.05
C SER A 320 -40.37 7.95 -17.94
N SER A 321 -40.14 8.53 -16.76
CA SER A 321 -39.77 7.79 -15.56
C SER A 321 -40.92 6.93 -15.01
N ASP A 322 -42.18 7.35 -15.21
CA ASP A 322 -43.38 6.61 -14.83
C ASP A 322 -43.91 5.78 -16.01
N ASN A 323 -43.27 4.64 -16.24
CA ASN A 323 -43.62 3.71 -17.31
C ASN A 323 -44.06 2.36 -16.75
N ASP A 324 -44.78 1.56 -17.53
CA ASP A 324 -45.29 0.24 -17.11
C ASP A 324 -44.16 -0.74 -16.72
N LEU A 325 -42.94 -0.49 -17.20
CA LEU A 325 -41.73 -1.26 -16.90
C LEU A 325 -40.98 -0.81 -15.63
N THR A 326 -41.28 0.38 -15.09
CA THR A 326 -40.60 0.93 -13.90
C THR A 326 -40.76 0.05 -12.65
N PRO A 327 -41.95 -0.54 -12.36
CA PRO A 327 -42.11 -1.47 -11.24
C PRO A 327 -41.29 -2.75 -11.38
N ALA A 328 -41.20 -3.30 -12.61
CA ALA A 328 -40.38 -4.48 -12.90
C ALA A 328 -38.89 -4.17 -12.72
N PHE A 329 -38.44 -3.00 -13.17
CA PHE A 329 -37.08 -2.52 -12.94
C PHE A 329 -36.76 -2.37 -11.44
N ALA A 330 -37.67 -1.80 -10.65
CA ALA A 330 -37.48 -1.67 -9.21
C ALA A 330 -37.28 -3.04 -8.52
N ALA A 331 -38.04 -4.06 -8.91
CA ALA A 331 -37.85 -5.43 -8.41
C ALA A 331 -36.47 -6.01 -8.79
N ILE A 332 -36.01 -5.76 -10.02
CA ILE A 332 -34.68 -6.19 -10.50
C ILE A 332 -33.57 -5.48 -9.72
N ILE A 333 -33.71 -4.18 -9.41
CA ILE A 333 -32.73 -3.45 -8.58
C ILE A 333 -32.67 -4.01 -7.16
N CYS A 334 -33.82 -4.32 -6.56
CA CYS A 334 -33.87 -4.98 -5.24
C CYS A 334 -33.17 -6.34 -5.26
N LEU A 335 -33.37 -7.13 -6.31
CA LEU A 335 -32.69 -8.42 -6.48
C LEU A 335 -31.18 -8.24 -6.69
N TRP A 336 -30.78 -7.32 -7.56
CA TRP A 336 -29.38 -6.99 -7.82
C TRP A 336 -28.65 -6.57 -6.53
N GLY A 337 -29.28 -5.75 -5.69
CA GLY A 337 -28.70 -5.35 -4.41
C GLY A 337 -28.46 -6.54 -3.48
N ARG A 338 -29.42 -7.49 -3.42
CA ARG A 338 -29.27 -8.73 -2.62
C ARG A 338 -28.18 -9.64 -3.17
N VAL A 339 -28.14 -9.85 -4.48
CA VAL A 339 -27.15 -10.70 -5.15
C VAL A 339 -25.73 -10.16 -4.93
N ASN A 340 -25.52 -8.85 -5.08
CA ASN A 340 -24.21 -8.24 -4.82
C ASN A 340 -23.73 -8.51 -3.40
N VAL A 341 -24.58 -8.25 -2.40
CA VAL A 341 -24.22 -8.48 -0.99
C VAL A 341 -23.87 -9.95 -0.73
N ILE A 342 -24.60 -10.90 -1.34
CA ILE A 342 -24.32 -12.33 -1.20
C ILE A 342 -22.98 -12.70 -1.86
N ILE A 343 -22.71 -12.20 -3.06
CA ILE A 343 -21.44 -12.45 -3.76
C ILE A 343 -20.26 -11.99 -2.90
N TYR A 344 -20.34 -10.78 -2.32
CA TYR A 344 -19.29 -10.28 -1.42
C TYR A 344 -19.17 -11.11 -0.13
N ALA A 345 -20.29 -11.53 0.46
CA ALA A 345 -20.27 -12.36 1.66
C ALA A 345 -19.66 -13.74 1.38
N CYS A 346 -19.98 -14.36 0.25
CA CYS A 346 -19.41 -15.64 -0.17
C CYS A 346 -17.91 -15.54 -0.48
N ALA A 347 -17.48 -14.48 -1.17
CA ALA A 347 -16.05 -14.23 -1.42
C ALA A 347 -15.26 -14.08 -0.11
N ALA A 348 -15.80 -13.33 0.86
CA ALA A 348 -15.15 -13.16 2.17
C ALA A 348 -15.11 -14.46 3.00
N LEU A 349 -16.13 -15.32 2.89
CA LEU A 349 -16.19 -16.61 3.60
C LEU A 349 -15.24 -17.66 3.00
N HIS A 350 -15.05 -17.65 1.68
CA HIS A 350 -14.12 -18.55 1.00
C HIS A 350 -12.68 -18.34 1.48
N ASP A 351 -12.23 -17.09 1.58
CA ASP A 351 -10.89 -16.76 2.09
C ASP A 351 -10.71 -17.13 3.57
N ALA A 352 -11.74 -16.95 4.40
CA ALA A 352 -11.70 -17.35 5.81
C ALA A 352 -11.58 -18.88 6.00
N SER A 353 -12.10 -19.67 5.06
CA SER A 353 -12.01 -21.14 5.10
C SER A 353 -10.67 -21.69 4.61
N MET A 354 -9.93 -20.94 3.80
CA MET A 354 -8.57 -21.30 3.33
C MET A 354 -7.49 -20.98 4.38
N GLN A 355 -7.79 -20.08 5.33
CA GLN A 355 -6.86 -19.68 6.41
C GLN A 355 -7.02 -20.46 7.72
N ALA A 356 -8.01 -21.34 7.83
CA ALA A 356 -8.28 -22.19 9.00
C ALA A 356 -7.85 -23.64 8.73
#